data_AF-A0AAZ3SU27-F1
#
_entry.id   AF-A0AAZ3SU27-F1
#
_cell.length_a   1.000
_cell.length_b   1.000
_cell.length_c   1.000
_cell.angle_alpha   90.00
_cell.angle_beta   90.00
_cell.angle_gamma   90.00
#
_symmetry.space_group_name_H-M   'P 1'
#
loop_
_entity.id
_entity.type
_entity.pdbx_description
1 polymer ?
#
loop_
_entity_poly.entity_id
_entity_poly.type
_entity_poly.pdbx_seq_one_letter_code
_entity_poly.pdbx_strand_id
1 'polypeptide(L)' 'MTQHTSRLCKGYLTKKESGGVLHQMTWPLQSPDLNPIVMVWDALDHKVKEKQVTSAQHMWELLQGCWKCITGEAG' A
#
# COMPACT_ATOMS: atom_id res chain seq x y z
N MET A 1 17.35 -9.84 6.48
CA MET A 1 16.25 -10.57 5.81
C MET A 1 15.01 -9.70 5.94
N THR A 2 14.43 -9.22 4.84
CA THR A 2 13.22 -8.37 4.91
C THR A 2 12.00 -9.24 5.24
N GLN A 3 11.02 -8.70 5.97
CA GLN A 3 9.84 -9.47 6.40
C GLN A 3 9.15 -10.17 5.21
N HIS A 4 9.05 -9.48 4.07
CA HIS A 4 8.44 -9.98 2.83
C HIS A 4 9.12 -11.21 2.21
N THR A 5 10.39 -11.49 2.52
CA THR A 5 11.14 -12.63 1.95
C THR A 5 11.42 -13.75 2.96
N SER A 6 10.82 -13.67 4.15
CA SER A 6 10.92 -14.71 5.18
C SER A 6 10.36 -16.06 4.71
N ARG A 7 10.80 -17.16 5.33
CA ARG A 7 10.32 -18.52 4.99
C ARG A 7 8.80 -18.63 5.10
N LEU A 8 8.23 -18.04 6.15
CA LEU A 8 6.78 -18.04 6.39
C LEU A 8 6.03 -17.30 5.27
N CYS A 9 6.46 -16.09 4.92
CA CYS A 9 5.83 -15.31 3.85
C CYS A 9 5.95 -16.02 2.49
N LYS A 10 7.14 -16.53 2.14
CA LYS A 10 7.36 -17.27 0.89
C LYS A 10 6.47 -18.51 0.82
N GLY A 11 6.41 -19.31 1.89
CA GLY A 11 5.57 -20.50 1.93
C GLY A 11 4.08 -20.19 1.73
N TYR A 12 3.57 -19.12 2.35
CA TYR A 12 2.19 -18.67 2.14
C TYR A 12 1.93 -18.23 0.69
N LEU A 13 2.81 -17.40 0.12
CA LEU A 13 2.63 -16.89 -1.23
C LEU A 13 2.73 -18.00 -2.28
N THR A 14 3.69 -18.93 -2.15
CA THR A 14 3.82 -20.10 -3.03
C THR A 14 2.56 -20.96 -2.99
N LYS A 15 1.96 -21.18 -1.82
CA LYS A 15 0.70 -21.93 -1.70
C LYS A 15 -0.47 -21.21 -2.37
N LYS A 16 -0.52 -19.87 -2.30
CA LYS A 16 -1.56 -19.08 -2.96
C LYS A 16 -1.41 -19.08 -4.47
N GLU A 17 -0.17 -19.04 -4.94
CA GLU A 17 0.15 -19.10 -6.37
C GLU A 17 -0.14 -20.48 -6.97
N SER A 18 0.26 -21.56 -6.30
CA SER A 18 -0.06 -22.93 -6.77
C SER A 18 -1.57 -23.22 -6.79
N GLY A 19 -2.33 -22.54 -5.92
CA GLY A 19 -3.80 -22.58 -5.91
C GLY A 19 -4.47 -21.63 -6.90
N GLY A 20 -3.71 -20.89 -7.72
CA GLY A 20 -4.25 -19.94 -8.70
C GLY A 20 -4.92 -18.70 -8.11
N VAL A 21 -4.74 -18.42 -6.81
CA VAL A 21 -5.39 -17.28 -6.12
C VAL A 21 -4.69 -15.96 -6.45
N LEU A 22 -3.38 -16.01 -6.69
CA LEU A 22 -2.57 -14.87 -7.07
C LEU A 22 -1.44 -15.31 -7.98
N HIS A 23 -0.78 -14.35 -8.63
CA HIS A 23 0.50 -14.56 -9.30
C HIS A 23 1.55 -13.68 -8.63
N GLN A 24 2.70 -14.26 -8.28
CA GLN A 24 3.80 -13.50 -7.70
C GLN A 24 4.61 -12.84 -8.81
N MET A 25 4.58 -11.52 -8.86
CA MET A 25 5.42 -10.77 -9.78
C MET A 25 6.87 -10.72 -9.30
N THR A 26 7.81 -10.85 -10.23
CA THR A 26 9.22 -10.60 -9.94
C THR A 26 9.44 -9.09 -9.85
N TRP A 27 9.70 -8.60 -8.64
CA TRP A 27 9.98 -7.20 -8.40
C TRP A 27 11.49 -6.95 -8.34
N PRO A 28 12.04 -6.05 -9.18
CA PRO A 28 13.44 -5.68 -9.12
C PRO A 28 13.77 -4.96 -7.81
N LEU A 29 15.01 -5.14 -7.35
CA LEU A 29 15.52 -4.44 -6.18
C LEU A 29 15.60 -2.94 -6.47
N GLN A 30 15.26 -2.11 -5.47
CA GLN A 30 15.37 -0.65 -5.52
C GLN A 30 14.55 0.03 -6.63
N SER A 31 13.42 -0.56 -7.04
CA SER A 31 12.49 0.05 -8.00
C SER A 31 11.18 0.50 -7.34
N PRO A 32 11.21 1.55 -6.49
CA PRO A 32 9.99 2.11 -5.91
C PRO A 32 9.11 2.77 -6.98
N ASP A 33 9.70 3.25 -8.07
CA ASP A 33 9.05 3.85 -9.24
C ASP A 33 8.10 2.87 -9.94
N LEU A 34 8.43 1.58 -9.93
CA LEU A 34 7.57 0.54 -10.50
C LEU A 34 6.43 0.14 -9.57
N ASN A 35 6.48 0.50 -8.29
CA ASN A 35 5.49 0.07 -7.30
C ASN A 35 4.39 1.12 -7.17
N PRO A 36 3.18 0.87 -7.69
CA PRO A 36 2.09 1.86 -7.65
C PRO A 36 1.68 2.24 -6.23
N ILE A 37 1.97 1.40 -5.22
CA ILE A 37 1.67 1.74 -3.82
C ILE A 37 2.45 2.97 -3.36
N VAL A 38 3.67 3.19 -3.88
CA VAL A 38 4.50 4.34 -3.52
C VAL A 38 3.82 5.63 -3.95
N MET A 39 3.27 5.66 -5.17
CA MET A 39 2.51 6.81 -5.67
C MET A 39 1.27 7.10 -4.81
N VAL A 40 0.58 6.06 -4.35
CA VAL A 40 -0.59 6.20 -3.47
C VAL A 40 -0.18 6.76 -2.10
N TRP A 41 0.92 6.28 -1.52
CA TRP A 41 1.45 6.82 -0.28
C TRP A 41 1.85 8.28 -0.39
N ASP A 42 2.52 8.68 -1.48
CA ASP A 42 2.90 10.07 -1.72
C ASP A 42 1.67 10.99 -1.83
N ALA A 43 0.62 10.55 -2.53
CA ALA A 43 -0.62 11.30 -2.65
C ALA A 43 -1.32 11.48 -1.29
N LEU A 44 -1.37 10.42 -0.47
CA LEU A 44 -1.96 10.47 0.87
C LEU A 44 -1.14 11.36 1.80
N ASP A 45 0.18 11.21 1.81
CA ASP A 45 1.09 11.99 2.66
C ASP A 45 1.01 13.49 2.34
N HIS A 46 0.96 13.87 1.06
CA HIS A 46 0.74 15.26 0.65
C HIS A 46 -0.56 15.82 1.23
N LYS A 47 -1.66 15.06 1.16
CA LYS A 47 -2.97 15.49 1.68
C LYS A 47 -3.01 15.58 3.20
N VAL A 48 -2.33 14.66 3.89
CA VAL A 48 -2.19 14.71 5.35
C VAL A 48 -1.37 15.93 5.77
N LYS A 49 -0.26 16.24 5.08
CA LYS A 49 0.59 17.40 5.37
C LYS A 49 -0.07 18.75 5.09
N GLU A 50 -1.00 18.83 4.13
CA GLU A 50 -1.85 20.01 3.93
C GLU A 50 -2.75 20.30 5.16
N LYS A 51 -2.97 19.31 6.04
CA LYS A 51 -3.82 19.42 7.22
C LYS A 51 -2.96 19.47 8.49
N GLN A 52 -3.38 20.24 9.48
CA GLN A 52 -2.77 20.22 10.81
C GLN A 52 -3.30 19.02 11.60
N VAL A 53 -2.66 17.87 11.43
CA VAL A 53 -3.04 16.64 12.14
C VAL A 53 -2.62 16.70 13.60
N THR A 54 -3.58 16.50 14.50
CA THR A 54 -3.42 16.70 15.95
C THR A 54 -3.42 15.40 16.74
N SER A 55 -3.88 14.29 16.16
CA SER A 55 -3.94 12.98 16.81
C SER A 55 -3.91 11.85 15.78
N ALA A 56 -3.60 10.63 16.23
CA ALA A 56 -3.65 9.45 15.37
C ALA A 56 -5.08 9.17 14.84
N GLN A 57 -6.11 9.45 15.65
CA GLN A 57 -7.51 9.29 15.24
C GLN A 57 -7.87 10.29 14.13
N HIS A 58 -7.47 11.55 14.30
CA HIS A 58 -7.67 12.58 13.27
C HIS A 58 -6.90 12.23 11.98
N MET A 59 -5.68 11.70 12.11
CA MET A 59 -4.92 11.21 10.96
C MET A 59 -5.65 10.09 10.22
N TRP A 60 -6.20 9.13 10.95
CA TRP A 60 -6.94 8.00 10.38
C TRP A 60 -8.19 8.46 9.61
N GLU A 61 -8.99 9.35 10.21
CA GLU A 61 -10.18 9.91 9.57
C GLU A 61 -9.84 10.68 8.28
N LEU A 62 -8.75 11.46 8.31
CA LEU A 62 -8.26 12.17 7.13
C LEU A 62 -7.79 11.21 6.03
N LEU A 63 -7.02 10.18 6.39
CA LEU A 63 -6.56 9.17 5.43
C LEU A 63 -7.73 8.46 4.75
N GLN A 64 -8.78 8.10 5.50
CA GLN A 64 -10.00 7.50 4.94
C GLN A 64 -10.69 8.46 3.96
N GLY A 65 -10.79 9.75 4.29
CA GLY A 65 -11.34 10.77 3.39
C GLY A 65 -10.51 10.92 2.12
N CYS A 66 -9.19 11.02 2.24
CA CYS A 66 -8.27 11.16 1.11
C CYS A 66 -8.30 9.94 0.20
N TRP A 67 -8.40 8.73 0.78
CA TRP A 67 -8.51 7.49 0.02
C TRP A 67 -9.73 7.49 -0.90
N LYS A 68 -10.90 7.92 -0.40
CA LYS A 68 -12.13 8.02 -1.21
C LYS A 68 -11.98 8.98 -2.40
N CYS A 69 -11.20 10.05 -2.25
CA CYS A 69 -10.93 10.97 -3.36
C CYS A 69 -10.07 10.34 -4.46
N ILE A 70 -9.19 9.39 -4.13
CA ILE A 70 -8.35 8.68 -5.10
C ILE A 70 -9.17 7.68 -5.92
N THR A 71 -10.14 7.00 -5.30
CA THR A 71 -10.92 5.94 -5.94
C THR A 71 -12.04 6.45 -6.86
N GLY A 72 -12.26 7.77 -6.93
CA GLY A 72 -13.22 8.36 -7.87
C GLY A 72 -14.68 7.98 -7.61
N GLU A 73 -15.04 7.59 -6.37
CA GLU A 73 -16.45 7.52 -5.96
C GLU A 73 -16.99 8.95 -5.83
N ALA A 74 -17.25 9.58 -6.98
CA ALA A 74 -18.24 10.63 -7.08
C ALA A 74 -19.60 10.01 -6.73
N GLY A 75 -20.34 10.67 -5.84
CA GLY A 75 -21.70 10.26 -5.47
C GLY A 75 -22.65 10.20 -6.65
#